data_AF-A0A291W314-F1
#
_entry.id   AF-A0A291W314-F1
#
_cell.length_a   1.000
_cell.length_b   1.000
_cell.length_c   1.000
_cell.angle_alpha   90.00
_cell.angle_beta   90.00
_cell.angle_gamma   90.00
#
_symmetry.space_group_name_H-M   'P 1'
#
loop_
_entity.id
_entity.type
_entity.pdbx_description
1 polymer ?
#
loop_
_entity_poly.entity_id
_entity_poly.type
_entity_poly.pdbx_seq_one_letter_code
_entity_poly.pdbx_strand_id
1 'polypeptide(L)'
;MPVQAGARHPAFGEQCPVRQRQFMIRRQCGLCTKRIAAGEVLAFIGEANARYYLEPPLHQPCAAYAVQVCPRLHAAGERIEVALTGAYDLWEDRITGATPEGNLWRAQFRLGDPAARLLAVLEFYLAYPVAPRRVTAPSWLAELARQAPVEPPNHAQGIA
;
A
#
# COMPACT_ATOMS: atom_id res chain seq x y z
N MET A 1 26.12 5.17 7.70
CA MET A 1 26.73 3.91 7.24
C MET A 1 26.25 3.64 5.82
N PRO A 2 27.15 3.52 4.82
CA PRO A 2 26.76 3.17 3.47
C PRO A 2 26.28 1.71 3.45
N VAL A 3 25.22 1.42 2.69
CA VAL A 3 24.75 0.05 2.48
C VAL A 3 25.80 -0.67 1.65
N GLN A 4 26.56 -1.58 2.26
CA GLN A 4 27.47 -2.47 1.53
C GLN A 4 26.66 -3.47 0.70
N ALA A 5 26.95 -3.50 -0.60
CA ALA A 5 26.54 -4.58 -1.49
C ALA A 5 27.44 -5.80 -1.20
N GLY A 6 26.89 -6.81 -0.55
CA GLY A 6 27.60 -8.04 -0.26
C GLY A 6 26.76 -8.96 0.62
N ALA A 7 26.40 -10.12 0.07
CA ALA A 7 25.67 -11.21 0.73
C ALA A 7 24.29 -10.86 1.30
N ARG A 8 23.27 -10.73 0.44
CA ARG A 8 21.88 -10.87 0.88
C ARG A 8 21.12 -11.71 -0.12
N HIS A 9 20.74 -12.92 0.27
CA HIS A 9 19.55 -13.51 -0.32
C HIS A 9 18.43 -12.46 -0.20
N PRO A 10 17.76 -12.07 -1.28
CA PRO A 10 16.60 -11.21 -1.16
C PRO A 10 15.61 -11.91 -0.24
N ALA A 11 15.36 -11.35 0.94
CA ALA A 11 14.26 -11.78 1.79
C ALA A 11 12.97 -11.30 1.12
N PHE A 12 12.42 -12.15 0.24
CA PHE A 12 11.15 -11.89 -0.40
C PHE A 12 10.07 -11.74 0.69
N GLY A 13 9.45 -10.56 0.75
CA GLY A 13 8.42 -10.22 1.74
C GLY A 13 8.87 -9.23 2.82
N GLU A 14 10.16 -8.91 2.94
CA GLU A 14 10.61 -7.81 3.79
C GLU A 14 10.50 -6.47 3.05
N GLN A 15 9.72 -5.54 3.61
CA GLN A 15 9.68 -4.18 3.11
C GLN A 15 10.97 -3.45 3.47
N CYS A 16 11.70 -2.96 2.46
CA CYS A 16 12.79 -2.01 2.69
C CYS A 16 12.21 -0.66 3.18
N PRO A 17 12.48 -0.22 4.43
CA PRO A 17 11.86 0.99 4.97
C PRO A 17 12.27 2.26 4.21
N VAL A 18 13.46 2.28 3.60
CA VAL A 18 13.90 3.41 2.75
C VAL A 18 13.02 3.51 1.50
N ARG A 19 12.79 2.39 0.80
CA ARG A 19 11.96 2.36 -0.41
C ARG A 19 10.50 2.67 -0.09
N GLN A 20 9.98 2.08 0.99
CA GLN A 20 8.62 2.33 1.47
C GLN A 20 8.39 3.83 1.70
N ARG A 21 9.28 4.47 2.46
CA ARG A 21 9.19 5.91 2.77
C ARG A 21 9.28 6.79 1.52
N GLN A 22 10.15 6.44 0.58
CA GLN A 22 10.26 7.15 -0.70
C GLN A 22 8.98 7.05 -1.53
N PHE A 23 8.40 5.85 -1.63
CA PHE A 23 7.18 5.63 -2.41
C PHE A 23 5.98 6.38 -1.79
N MET A 24 5.88 6.36 -0.46
CA MET A 24 4.89 7.10 0.30
C MET A 24 4.97 8.61 0.05
N ILE A 25 6.16 9.22 0.17
CA ILE A 25 6.33 10.67 -0.09
C ILE A 25 6.03 11.01 -1.55
N ARG A 26 6.51 10.19 -2.49
CA ARG A 26 6.44 10.48 -3.92
C ARG A 26 5.11 10.08 -4.56
N ARG A 27 4.18 9.53 -3.78
CA ARG A 27 2.89 8.99 -4.26
C ARG A 27 3.13 7.98 -5.40
N GLN A 28 4.05 7.05 -5.18
CA GLN A 28 4.39 5.99 -6.15
C GLN A 28 3.64 4.70 -5.82
N CYS A 29 3.20 4.02 -6.88
CA CYS A 29 2.54 2.74 -6.79
C CYS A 29 3.48 1.70 -6.16
N GLY A 30 3.06 1.08 -5.06
CA GLY A 30 3.79 -0.01 -4.41
C GLY A 30 4.13 -1.19 -5.33
N LEU A 31 3.29 -1.45 -6.33
CA LEU A 31 3.45 -2.57 -7.26
C LEU A 31 4.23 -2.19 -8.52
N CYS A 32 3.72 -1.27 -9.34
CA CYS A 32 4.33 -0.94 -10.63
C CYS A 32 5.41 0.16 -10.55
N THR A 33 5.61 0.77 -9.37
CA THR A 33 6.60 1.83 -9.08
C THR A 33 6.39 3.18 -9.78
N LYS A 34 5.45 3.24 -10.75
CA LYS A 34 5.08 4.47 -11.43
C LYS A 34 4.39 5.43 -10.45
N ARG A 35 4.58 6.73 -10.68
CA ARG A 35 3.87 7.76 -9.94
C ARG A 35 2.37 7.65 -10.21
N ILE A 36 1.56 7.82 -9.17
CA ILE A 36 0.12 7.99 -9.28
C ILE A 36 -0.12 9.50 -9.41
N ALA A 37 -0.77 9.95 -10.48
CA ALA A 37 -0.91 11.36 -10.81
C ALA A 37 -1.92 12.06 -9.88
N ALA A 38 -1.70 13.35 -9.56
CA ALA A 38 -2.61 14.09 -8.70
C ALA A 38 -4.04 14.04 -9.27
N GLY A 39 -5.04 13.81 -8.41
CA GLY A 39 -6.43 13.62 -8.82
C GLY A 39 -6.82 12.18 -9.19
N GLU A 40 -5.86 11.30 -9.50
CA GLU A 40 -6.16 9.86 -9.66
C GLU A 40 -6.54 9.23 -8.32
N VAL A 41 -7.50 8.30 -8.35
CA VAL A 41 -7.90 7.52 -7.18
C VAL A 41 -6.79 6.54 -6.81
N LEU A 42 -6.42 6.57 -5.53
CA LEU A 42 -5.50 5.67 -4.86
C LEU A 42 -6.26 4.48 -4.31
N ALA A 43 -5.67 3.29 -4.38
CA ALA A 43 -6.16 2.10 -3.72
C ALA A 43 -5.19 1.67 -2.61
N PHE A 44 -5.72 1.44 -1.42
CA PHE A 44 -5.01 0.80 -0.32
C PHE A 44 -5.70 -0.51 0.04
N ILE A 45 -4.94 -1.58 0.18
CA ILE A 45 -5.44 -2.92 0.53
C ILE A 45 -5.07 -3.19 1.98
N GLY A 46 -6.03 -3.65 2.78
CA GLY A 46 -5.77 -4.04 4.16
C GLY A 46 -6.97 -4.73 4.80
N GLU A 47 -6.88 -4.96 6.10
CA GLU A 47 -8.00 -5.50 6.87
C GLU A 47 -9.14 -4.48 6.98
N ALA A 48 -10.33 -5.01 7.30
CA ALA A 48 -11.52 -4.20 7.48
C ALA A 48 -11.33 -3.06 8.47
N ASN A 49 -11.76 -1.85 8.10
CA ASN A 49 -11.66 -0.63 8.91
C ASN A 49 -10.22 -0.23 9.31
N ALA A 50 -9.20 -0.68 8.58
CA ALA A 50 -7.82 -0.26 8.81
C ALA A 50 -7.71 1.27 8.84
N ARG A 51 -7.24 1.81 9.96
CA ARG A 51 -7.12 3.26 10.19
C ARG A 51 -6.03 3.88 9.32
N TYR A 52 -4.96 3.13 9.09
CA TYR A 52 -3.80 3.53 8.30
C TYR A 52 -3.22 2.34 7.55
N TYR A 53 -2.34 2.62 6.59
CA TYR A 53 -1.69 1.64 5.74
C TYR A 53 -0.18 1.83 5.75
N LEU A 54 0.53 0.74 5.99
CA LEU A 54 2.00 0.68 5.95
C LEU A 54 2.50 0.54 4.50
N GLU A 55 1.74 -0.18 3.66
CA GLU A 55 2.04 -0.35 2.24
C GLU A 55 1.76 0.94 1.45
N PRO A 56 2.64 1.33 0.50
CA PRO A 56 2.37 2.46 -0.38
C PRO A 56 1.05 2.29 -1.16
N PRO A 57 0.43 3.40 -1.60
CA PRO A 57 -0.77 3.32 -2.42
C PRO A 57 -0.52 2.56 -3.71
N LEU A 58 -1.59 2.06 -4.31
CA LEU A 58 -1.58 1.39 -5.61
C LEU A 58 -2.46 2.15 -6.60
N HIS A 59 -2.15 2.04 -7.89
CA HIS A 59 -3.15 2.28 -8.93
C HIS A 59 -4.27 1.24 -8.80
N GLN A 60 -5.51 1.60 -9.14
CA GLN A 60 -6.63 0.65 -9.08
C GLN A 60 -6.38 -0.65 -9.87
N PRO A 61 -5.87 -0.64 -11.12
CA PRO A 61 -5.56 -1.88 -11.83
C PRO A 61 -4.49 -2.74 -11.13
N CYS A 62 -3.49 -2.09 -10.52
CA CYS A 62 -2.44 -2.78 -9.76
C CYS A 62 -3.00 -3.43 -8.49
N ALA A 63 -3.89 -2.75 -7.77
CA ALA A 63 -4.56 -3.31 -6.60
C ALA A 63 -5.48 -4.48 -6.99
N ALA A 64 -6.26 -4.35 -8.07
CA ALA A 64 -7.11 -5.41 -8.57
C ALA A 64 -6.28 -6.67 -8.94
N TYR A 65 -5.15 -6.49 -9.62
CA TYR A 65 -4.21 -7.58 -9.88
C TYR A 65 -3.69 -8.21 -8.59
N ALA A 66 -3.21 -7.39 -7.64
CA ALA A 66 -2.65 -7.88 -6.37
C ALA A 66 -3.65 -8.73 -5.57
N VAL A 67 -4.91 -8.31 -5.47
CA VAL A 67 -5.98 -9.07 -4.80
C VAL A 67 -6.20 -10.44 -5.45
N GLN A 68 -6.12 -10.52 -6.78
CA GLN A 68 -6.36 -11.76 -7.54
C GLN A 68 -5.21 -12.75 -7.44
N VAL A 69 -3.96 -12.28 -7.35
CA VAL A 69 -2.77 -13.14 -7.49
C VAL A 69 -2.01 -13.38 -6.18
N CYS A 70 -2.19 -12.54 -5.16
CA CYS A 70 -1.45 -12.67 -3.91
C CYS A 70 -2.08 -13.75 -3.02
N PRO A 71 -1.38 -14.86 -2.71
CA PRO A 71 -1.95 -15.94 -1.89
C PRO A 71 -2.34 -15.47 -0.48
N ARG A 72 -1.59 -14.52 0.09
CA ARG A 72 -1.90 -13.97 1.43
C ARG A 72 -3.19 -13.16 1.44
N LEU A 73 -3.43 -12.35 0.40
CA LEU A 73 -4.68 -11.60 0.27
C LEU A 73 -5.85 -12.55 -0.03
N HIS A 74 -5.63 -13.55 -0.87
CA HIS A 74 -6.64 -14.57 -1.16
C HIS A 74 -7.05 -15.35 0.10
N ALA A 75 -6.09 -15.78 0.92
CA ALA A 75 -6.35 -16.50 2.16
C ALA A 75 -7.09 -15.66 3.22
N ALA A 76 -6.96 -14.33 3.16
CA ALA A 76 -7.70 -13.43 4.05
C ALA A 76 -9.16 -13.23 3.62
N GLY A 77 -9.49 -13.51 2.35
CA GLY A 77 -10.85 -13.60 1.82
C GLY A 77 -11.65 -12.30 1.97
N GLU A 78 -12.89 -12.42 2.44
CA GLU A 78 -13.83 -11.30 2.60
C GLU A 78 -13.40 -10.27 3.65
N ARG A 79 -12.38 -10.58 4.48
CA ARG A 79 -11.84 -9.64 5.48
C ARG A 79 -10.95 -8.57 4.86
N ILE A 80 -10.57 -8.72 3.60
CA ILE A 80 -9.78 -7.73 2.88
C ILE A 80 -10.69 -6.64 2.32
N GLU A 81 -10.40 -5.41 2.70
CA GLU A 81 -10.99 -4.21 2.14
C GLU A 81 -10.02 -3.49 1.23
N VAL A 82 -10.60 -2.79 0.26
CA VAL A 82 -9.94 -1.79 -0.56
C VAL A 82 -10.48 -0.42 -0.18
N ALA A 83 -9.60 0.42 0.36
CA ALA A 83 -9.90 1.82 0.63
C ALA A 83 -9.49 2.66 -0.59
N LEU A 84 -10.48 3.30 -1.21
CA LEU A 84 -10.33 4.15 -2.38
C LEU A 84 -10.40 5.62 -1.95
N THR A 85 -9.39 6.42 -2.28
CA THR A 85 -9.34 7.84 -1.93
C THR A 85 -8.56 8.66 -2.95
N GLY A 86 -8.82 9.97 -3.04
CA GLY A 86 -7.98 10.89 -3.83
C GLY A 86 -6.70 11.32 -3.11
N ALA A 87 -6.68 11.26 -1.77
CA ALA A 87 -5.61 11.83 -0.95
C ALA A 87 -5.40 11.05 0.37
N TYR A 88 -4.23 11.20 0.97
CA TYR A 88 -3.91 10.66 2.29
C TYR A 88 -3.00 11.63 3.04
N ASP A 89 -3.16 11.68 4.36
CA ASP A 89 -2.17 12.28 5.24
C ASP A 89 -1.03 11.28 5.49
N LEU A 90 0.19 11.79 5.60
CA LEU A 90 1.35 11.00 6.00
C LEU A 90 1.66 11.20 7.47
N TRP A 91 1.96 10.10 8.12
CA TRP A 91 2.39 10.02 9.50
C TRP A 91 3.68 9.21 9.60
N GLU A 92 4.41 9.43 10.67
CA GLU A 92 5.68 8.79 11.00
C GLU A 92 5.42 7.77 12.10
N ASP A 93 5.69 6.49 11.85
CA ASP A 93 5.78 5.48 12.90
C ASP A 93 7.22 5.46 13.42
N ARG A 94 7.40 5.82 14.69
CA ARG A 94 8.73 5.95 15.29
C ARG A 94 8.89 5.11 16.52
N ILE A 95 10.08 4.51 16.66
CA ILE A 95 10.50 3.79 17.85
C ILE A 95 11.02 4.80 18.87
N THR A 96 10.33 4.94 20.00
CA THR A 96 10.64 5.90 21.08
C THR A 96 11.41 5.27 22.24
N GLY A 97 11.53 3.95 22.27
CA GLY A 97 12.23 3.24 23.34
C GLY A 97 12.00 1.74 23.29
N ALA A 98 12.34 1.04 24.36
CA ALA A 98 12.10 -0.38 24.53
C ALA A 98 11.69 -0.70 25.98
N THR A 99 10.85 -1.72 26.17
CA THR A 99 10.54 -2.28 27.48
C THR A 99 11.73 -3.09 28.00
N PRO A 100 11.78 -3.39 29.31
CA PRO A 100 12.80 -4.29 29.88
C PRO A 100 12.83 -5.69 29.23
N GLU A 101 11.69 -6.15 28.71
CA GLU A 101 11.54 -7.44 28.01
C GLU A 101 11.98 -7.38 26.54
N GLY A 102 12.44 -6.21 26.06
CA GLY A 102 12.92 -6.02 24.69
C GLY A 102 11.84 -5.65 23.67
N ASN A 103 10.60 -5.40 24.09
CA ASN A 103 9.56 -4.93 23.17
C ASN A 103 9.77 -3.45 22.83
N LEU A 104 9.54 -3.06 21.58
CA LEU A 104 9.75 -1.67 21.16
C LEU A 104 8.53 -0.80 21.48
N TRP A 105 8.76 0.37 22.08
CA TRP A 105 7.75 1.41 22.21
C TRP A 105 7.65 2.20 20.91
N ARG A 106 6.41 2.45 20.47
CA ARG A 106 6.10 3.13 19.23
C ARG A 106 5.19 4.30 19.48
N ALA A 107 5.43 5.40 18.78
CA ALA A 107 4.56 6.55 18.74
C ALA A 107 4.40 7.05 17.31
N GLN A 108 3.22 7.61 17.02
CA GLN A 108 2.87 8.12 15.71
C GLN A 108 2.84 9.64 15.73
N PHE A 109 3.52 10.25 14.76
CA PHE A 109 3.58 11.70 14.60
C PHE A 109 3.08 12.09 13.23
N ARG A 110 2.48 13.26 13.07
CA ARG A 110 2.17 13.75 11.72
C ARG A 110 3.50 14.00 10.98
N LEU A 111 3.55 13.73 9.68
CA LEU A 111 4.75 13.97 8.88
C LEU A 111 5.20 15.42 9.02
N GLY A 112 6.46 15.61 9.45
CA GLY A 112 7.04 16.94 9.66
C GLY A 112 6.82 17.55 11.03
N ASP A 113 6.18 16.84 11.97
CA ASP A 113 6.07 17.29 13.37
C ASP A 113 7.46 17.57 13.98
N PRO A 114 7.72 18.78 14.51
CA PRO A 114 9.00 19.13 15.12
C PRO A 114 9.38 18.22 16.30
N ALA A 115 8.41 17.76 17.10
CA ALA A 115 8.66 16.93 18.27
C ALA A 115 9.18 15.53 17.88
N ALA A 116 8.77 15.03 16.70
CA ALA A 116 9.13 13.71 16.22
C ALA A 116 10.64 13.53 15.99
N ARG A 117 11.35 14.62 15.64
CA ARG A 117 12.77 14.59 15.30
C ARG A 117 13.69 14.46 16.52
N LEU A 118 13.19 14.77 17.70
CA LEU A 118 14.02 14.86 18.92
C LEU A 118 14.06 13.55 19.71
N LEU A 119 13.12 12.64 19.50
CA LEU A 119 12.82 11.58 20.50
C LEU A 119 12.85 10.15 19.97
N ALA A 120 13.02 9.91 18.65
CA ALA A 120 12.72 8.58 18.13
C ALA A 120 13.33 8.25 16.76
N VAL A 121 13.60 6.95 16.54
CA VAL A 121 14.06 6.42 15.25
C VAL A 121 12.86 6.24 14.33
N LEU A 122 12.90 6.86 13.15
CA LEU A 122 11.88 6.69 12.13
C LEU A 122 12.00 5.31 11.47
N GLU A 123 10.96 4.50 11.63
CA GLU A 123 10.88 3.17 11.01
C GLU A 123 10.15 3.27 9.67
N PHE A 124 8.85 3.55 9.68
CA PHE A 124 8.00 3.61 8.50
C PHE A 124 7.20 4.91 8.42
N TYR A 125 6.69 5.20 7.23
CA TYR A 125 5.56 6.12 7.10
C TYR A 125 4.23 5.36 7.07
N LEU A 126 3.19 5.97 7.62
CA LEU A 126 1.83 5.47 7.61
C LEU A 126 0.98 6.39 6.73
N ALA A 127 0.25 5.81 5.79
CA ALA A 127 -0.74 6.53 5.01
C ALA A 127 -2.10 6.48 5.72
N TYR A 128 -2.70 7.64 5.93
CA TYR A 128 -4.04 7.82 6.47
C TYR A 128 -4.96 8.34 5.36
N PRO A 129 -5.72 7.46 4.66
CA PRO A 129 -6.63 7.89 3.61
C PRO A 129 -7.63 8.94 4.10
N VAL A 130 -7.78 10.02 3.34
CA VAL A 130 -8.78 11.06 3.62
C VAL A 130 -10.12 10.62 3.03
N ALA A 131 -11.16 10.55 3.87
CA ALA A 131 -12.52 10.19 3.48
C ALA A 131 -12.62 9.00 2.48
N PRO A 132 -12.01 7.84 2.77
CA PRO A 132 -11.97 6.74 1.82
C PRO A 132 -13.35 6.11 1.60
N ARG A 133 -13.68 5.77 0.36
CA ARG A 133 -14.70 4.77 0.06
C ARG A 133 -14.11 3.40 0.34
N ARG A 134 -14.69 2.67 1.30
CA ARG A 134 -14.25 1.32 1.67
C ARG A 134 -15.20 0.29 1.08
N VAL A 135 -14.64 -0.75 0.48
CA VAL A 135 -15.37 -1.85 -0.13
C VAL A 135 -14.60 -3.14 0.09
N THR A 136 -15.29 -4.27 0.22
CA THR A 136 -14.62 -5.57 0.27
C THR A 136 -13.95 -5.84 -1.09
N ALA A 137 -12.81 -6.53 -1.07
CA ALA A 137 -12.10 -6.92 -2.27
C ALA A 137 -12.97 -7.68 -3.30
N PRO A 138 -13.77 -8.69 -2.91
CA PRO A 138 -14.64 -9.40 -3.85
C PRO A 138 -15.69 -8.51 -4.51
N SER A 139 -16.39 -7.67 -3.73
CA SER A 139 -17.42 -6.77 -4.25
C SER A 139 -16.83 -5.73 -5.19
N TRP A 140 -15.66 -5.19 -4.85
CA TRP A 140 -14.95 -4.24 -5.70
C TRP A 140 -14.49 -4.83 -7.03
N LEU A 141 -13.93 -6.04 -7.03
CA LEU A 141 -13.57 -6.74 -8.27
C LEU A 141 -14.79 -6.99 -9.15
N ALA A 142 -15.93 -7.36 -8.55
CA ALA A 142 -17.17 -7.53 -9.28
C ALA A 142 -17.70 -6.21 -9.88
N GLU A 143 -17.52 -5.07 -9.18
CA GLU A 143 -17.82 -3.74 -9.73
C GLU A 143 -16.96 -3.44 -10.96
N LEU A 144 -15.64 -3.66 -10.88
CA LEU A 144 -14.72 -3.42 -12.00
C LEU A 144 -15.07 -4.28 -13.22
N ALA A 145 -15.39 -5.56 -13.00
CA ALA A 145 -15.77 -6.48 -14.08
C ALA A 145 -17.02 -6.01 -14.84
N ARG A 146 -18.00 -5.40 -14.16
CA ARG A 146 -19.19 -4.82 -14.79
C ARG A 146 -18.92 -3.54 -15.59
N GLN A 147 -17.85 -2.83 -15.25
CA GLN A 147 -17.47 -1.57 -15.90
C GLN A 147 -16.49 -1.77 -17.07
N ALA A 148 -15.90 -2.96 -17.19
CA ALA A 148 -15.02 -3.28 -18.32
C ALA A 148 -15.81 -3.17 -19.63
N PRO A 149 -15.26 -2.54 -20.68
CA PRO A 149 -15.86 -2.55 -22.00
C PRO A 149 -16.07 -4.00 -22.43
N VAL A 150 -17.27 -4.34 -22.90
CA VAL A 150 -17.48 -5.61 -23.60
C VAL A 150 -16.75 -5.48 -24.93
N GLU A 151 -15.53 -5.99 -25.01
CA GLU A 151 -14.85 -6.11 -26.29
C GLU A 151 -15.69 -7.07 -27.15
N PRO A 152 -16.25 -6.63 -28.29
CA PRO A 152 -17.04 -7.53 -29.11
C PRO A 152 -16.17 -8.71 -29.53
N PRO A 153 -16.72 -9.94 -29.58
CA PRO A 153 -15.95 -11.10 -29.99
C PRO A 153 -15.26 -10.81 -31.32
N ASN A 154 -13.93 -10.88 -31.31
CA ASN A 154 -13.12 -10.69 -32.50
C ASN A 154 -13.33 -11.91 -33.42
N HIS A 155 -14.36 -11.85 -34.27
CA HIS A 155 -14.67 -12.87 -35.27
C HIS A 155 -13.67 -12.93 -36.44
N ALA A 156 -12.50 -12.28 -36.34
CA ALA A 156 -11.45 -12.37 -37.34
C ALA A 156 -10.54 -13.59 -37.11
N GLN A 157 -11.08 -14.78 -37.31
CA GLN A 157 -10.29 -15.91 -37.81
C GLN A 157 -10.99 -16.45 -39.05
N GLY A 158 -10.76 -15.73 -40.16
CA GLY A 158 -10.98 -16.26 -41.50
C GLY A 158 -10.09 -17.47 -41.69
N ILE A 159 -10.74 -18.61 -41.95
CA ILE A 159 -10.14 -19.82 -42.45
C ILE A 159 -9.53 -19.48 -43.81
N ALA A 160 -8.22 -19.67 -43.95
CA ALA A 160 -7.53 -19.75 -45.24
C ALA A 160 -6.72 -21.04 -45.26
#